data_AF-A0A7K1TU74-F1
#
_entry.id   AF-A0A7K1TU74-F1
#
_cell.length_a   1.000
_cell.length_b   1.000
_cell.length_c   1.000
_cell.angle_alpha   90.00
_cell.angle_beta   90.00
_cell.angle_gamma   90.00
#
_symmetry.space_group_name_H-M   'P 1'
#
loop_
_entity.id
_entity.type
_entity.pdbx_description
1 polymer ?
#
loop_
_entity_poly.entity_id
_entity_poly.type
_entity_poly.pdbx_seq_one_letter_code
_entity_poly.pdbx_strand_id
1 'polypeptide(L)'
;MRRRGRLAALGALCLLGALPVAVPTDAAWTQAEATGATITAVPAPTTPSAATCVPRSALVVGLQYFDLAWSSPLPLTHQRVDVTFQGTTGSDTGQILLTGQSGGVYSYSAHYTSDKLLGLVNLGTLLGGSYAIRIQTGYPGSSWYAAPRNFTLNVVALGLGSTCT
;
A
#
# COMPACT_ATOMS: atom_id res chain seq x y z
N MET A 1 42.08 -56.54 51.00
CA MET A 1 42.33 -56.95 49.60
C MET A 1 41.01 -57.05 48.85
N ARG A 2 40.92 -56.36 47.69
CA ARG A 2 40.22 -56.70 46.44
C ARG A 2 38.83 -57.41 46.44
N ARG A 3 37.94 -56.77 45.64
CA ARG A 3 36.87 -57.29 44.75
C ARG A 3 35.52 -57.62 45.42
N ARG A 4 34.47 -56.81 45.23
CA ARG A 4 33.55 -56.66 44.06
C ARG A 4 32.93 -57.99 43.59
N GLY A 5 31.62 -58.13 43.83
CA GLY A 5 30.70 -59.04 43.14
C GLY A 5 29.27 -58.51 43.28
N ARG A 6 28.61 -58.21 42.16
CA ARG A 6 27.27 -57.59 42.02
C ARG A 6 26.21 -58.66 41.73
N LEU A 7 24.93 -58.23 41.79
CA LEU A 7 23.68 -58.80 41.24
C LEU A 7 22.95 -59.77 42.19
N ALA A 8 21.63 -59.71 42.41
CA ALA A 8 20.50 -59.28 41.58
C ALA A 8 19.41 -58.65 42.47
N ALA A 9 18.82 -57.49 42.19
CA ALA A 9 17.77 -57.20 41.19
C ALA A 9 16.46 -57.98 41.41
N LEU A 10 15.42 -57.29 41.87
CA LEU A 10 14.16 -57.02 41.13
C LEU A 10 13.00 -56.69 42.08
N GLY A 11 12.35 -55.54 41.87
CA GLY A 11 10.99 -55.29 42.35
C GLY A 11 10.65 -53.80 42.52
N ALA A 12 9.47 -53.41 42.03
CA ALA A 12 8.82 -52.09 42.07
C ALA A 12 9.39 -51.08 41.06
N LEU A 13 8.81 -50.84 39.88
CA LEU A 13 7.41 -50.53 39.53
C LEU A 13 6.86 -49.34 40.32
N CYS A 14 7.02 -48.13 39.76
CA CYS A 14 6.03 -47.05 39.79
C CYS A 14 6.46 -45.97 38.78
N LEU A 15 5.79 -45.96 37.63
CA LEU A 15 5.72 -44.81 36.74
C LEU A 15 4.99 -43.69 37.50
N LEU A 16 5.67 -42.58 37.75
CA LEU A 16 5.04 -41.29 38.02
C LEU A 16 5.74 -40.26 37.12
N GLY A 17 5.06 -39.91 36.03
CA GLY A 17 5.46 -38.81 35.18
C GLY A 17 5.40 -37.50 35.97
N ALA A 18 6.56 -36.93 36.25
CA ALA A 18 6.68 -35.56 36.71
C ALA A 18 6.54 -34.65 35.48
N LEU A 19 5.34 -34.11 35.26
CA LEU A 19 5.19 -32.95 34.38
C LEU A 19 5.82 -31.75 35.09
N PRO A 20 6.67 -30.94 34.42
CA PRO A 20 7.25 -29.76 35.05
C PRO A 20 6.13 -28.78 35.43
N VAL A 21 6.10 -28.38 36.69
CA VAL A 21 5.22 -27.31 37.18
C VAL A 21 5.70 -26.01 36.55
N ALA A 22 4.82 -25.32 35.82
CA ALA A 22 5.12 -24.01 35.25
C ALA A 22 5.36 -23.01 36.39
N VAL A 23 6.61 -22.55 36.54
CA VAL A 23 6.97 -21.48 37.47
C VAL A 23 6.67 -20.15 36.77
N PRO A 24 5.89 -19.23 37.36
CA PRO A 24 5.75 -17.89 36.83
C PRO A 24 7.11 -17.18 36.93
N THR A 25 7.79 -17.04 35.80
CA THR A 25 8.89 -16.09 35.69
C THR A 25 8.28 -14.70 35.53
N ASP A 26 8.37 -13.87 36.56
CA ASP A 26 8.23 -12.43 36.40
C ASP A 26 9.29 -11.99 35.37
N ALA A 27 8.83 -11.62 34.18
CA ALA A 27 9.68 -10.97 33.20
C ALA A 27 10.00 -9.58 33.76
N ALA A 28 11.13 -9.46 34.47
CA ALA A 28 11.69 -8.16 34.79
C ALA A 28 12.19 -7.53 33.49
N TRP A 29 11.35 -6.71 32.88
CA TRP A 29 11.74 -5.84 31.77
C TRP A 29 12.70 -4.77 32.33
N THR A 30 13.97 -5.12 32.54
CA THR A 30 15.01 -4.12 32.77
C THR A 30 15.44 -3.54 31.42
N GLN A 31 14.53 -2.85 30.73
CA GLN A 31 14.99 -1.88 29.76
C GLN A 31 15.50 -0.68 30.56
N ALA A 32 16.81 -0.45 30.46
CA ALA A 32 17.38 0.84 30.80
C ALA A 32 16.52 1.90 30.12
N GLU A 33 16.03 2.87 30.89
CA GLU A 33 15.23 3.98 30.38
C GLU A 33 15.94 4.55 29.15
N ALA A 34 15.40 4.25 27.98
CA ALA A 34 15.89 4.83 26.74
C ALA A 34 15.70 6.33 26.92
N THR A 35 16.82 7.05 26.92
CA THR A 35 16.90 8.50 26.80
C THR A 35 15.74 8.99 25.96
N GLY A 36 14.84 9.77 26.58
CA GLY A 36 13.58 10.20 25.96
C GLY A 36 13.85 10.76 24.58
N ALA A 37 13.52 9.97 23.55
CA ALA A 37 13.58 10.44 22.18
C ALA A 37 12.38 11.36 21.99
N THR A 38 12.63 12.61 21.59
CA THR A 38 11.55 13.49 21.16
C THR A 38 11.00 12.91 19.86
N ILE A 39 9.87 12.19 19.95
CA ILE A 39 9.09 11.81 18.78
C ILE A 39 8.36 13.07 18.33
N THR A 40 8.94 13.77 17.36
CA THR A 40 8.22 14.82 16.65
C THR A 40 7.11 14.15 15.83
N ALA A 41 5.87 14.36 16.24
CA ALA A 41 4.72 13.95 15.44
C ALA A 41 4.79 14.69 14.09
N VAL A 42 5.09 13.95 13.03
CA VAL A 42 4.97 14.47 11.66
C VAL A 42 3.47 14.64 11.38
N PRO A 43 3.02 15.83 10.96
CA PRO A 43 1.62 16.02 10.58
C PRO A 43 1.23 14.97 9.54
N ALA A 44 0.13 14.25 9.80
CA ALA A 44 -0.36 13.25 8.85
C ALA A 44 -0.68 13.94 7.51
N PRO A 45 -0.15 13.45 6.38
CA PRO A 45 -0.55 13.89 5.06
C PRO A 45 -2.05 13.72 4.93
N THR A 46 -2.68 14.74 4.37
CA THR A 46 -4.11 14.67 4.10
C THR A 46 -4.33 13.91 2.79
N THR A 47 -5.43 13.16 2.76
CA THR A 47 -5.98 12.59 1.54
C THR A 47 -6.07 13.68 0.46
N PRO A 48 -5.69 13.39 -0.80
CA PRO A 48 -5.85 14.34 -1.91
C PRO A 48 -7.23 14.98 -1.92
N SER A 49 -7.28 16.30 -2.06
CA SER A 49 -8.52 17.08 -2.08
C SER A 49 -8.84 17.56 -3.50
N ALA A 50 -10.09 17.97 -3.72
CA ALA A 50 -10.59 18.45 -5.01
C ALA A 50 -10.24 17.52 -6.20
N ALA A 51 -10.14 16.22 -5.93
CA ALA A 51 -9.71 15.26 -6.93
C ALA A 51 -10.81 15.07 -7.99
N THR A 52 -10.43 15.06 -9.26
CA THR A 52 -11.31 14.81 -10.40
C THR A 52 -10.68 13.78 -11.34
N CYS A 53 -11.54 13.10 -12.09
CA CYS A 53 -11.17 12.15 -13.12
C CYS A 53 -12.08 12.37 -14.34
N VAL A 54 -11.49 12.72 -15.47
CA VAL A 54 -12.21 13.06 -16.70
C VAL A 54 -11.72 12.17 -17.82
N PRO A 55 -12.49 11.13 -18.21
CA PRO A 55 -12.09 10.26 -19.29
C PRO A 55 -12.52 10.81 -20.64
N ARG A 56 -11.74 10.47 -21.67
CA ARG A 56 -12.01 10.83 -23.06
C ARG A 56 -11.95 9.57 -23.90
N SER A 57 -13.08 9.24 -24.51
CA SER A 57 -13.24 8.11 -25.42
C SER A 57 -13.61 8.60 -26.82
N ALA A 58 -13.21 7.84 -27.83
CA ALA A 58 -13.71 8.00 -29.19
C ALA A 58 -14.46 6.73 -29.59
N LEU A 59 -15.54 6.92 -30.35
CA LEU A 59 -16.31 5.83 -30.93
C LEU A 59 -15.38 4.90 -31.71
N VAL A 60 -15.56 3.58 -31.59
CA VAL A 60 -14.76 2.52 -32.26
C VAL A 60 -13.34 2.35 -31.70
N VAL A 61 -12.68 3.42 -31.23
CA VAL A 61 -11.27 3.37 -30.75
C VAL A 61 -11.18 3.04 -29.26
N GLY A 62 -12.25 3.26 -28.48
CA GLY A 62 -12.25 3.01 -27.04
C GLY A 62 -11.80 4.22 -26.22
N LEU A 63 -11.26 3.97 -25.03
CA LEU A 63 -10.60 4.99 -24.22
C LEU A 63 -9.37 5.51 -24.96
N GLN A 64 -9.22 6.83 -25.08
CA GLN A 64 -8.02 7.46 -25.64
C GLN A 64 -7.08 7.93 -24.55
N TYR A 65 -7.66 8.61 -23.55
CA TYR A 65 -6.94 9.07 -22.38
C TYR A 65 -7.92 9.37 -21.23
N PHE A 66 -7.37 9.56 -20.03
CA PHE A 66 -8.08 10.25 -18.97
C PHE A 66 -7.16 11.26 -18.28
N ASP A 67 -7.77 12.33 -17.80
CA ASP A 67 -7.11 13.37 -17.04
C ASP A 67 -7.50 13.26 -15.57
N LEU A 68 -6.51 13.41 -14.70
CA LEU A 68 -6.69 13.59 -13.27
C LEU A 68 -6.28 15.01 -12.90
N ALA A 69 -6.98 15.59 -11.93
CA ALA A 69 -6.53 16.78 -11.23
C ALA A 69 -6.81 16.63 -9.74
N TRP A 70 -5.92 17.14 -8.88
CA TRP A 70 -6.12 17.13 -7.43
C TRP A 70 -5.24 18.17 -6.74
N SER A 71 -5.47 18.39 -5.45
CA SER A 71 -4.63 19.22 -4.60
C SER A 71 -4.08 18.43 -3.41
N SER A 72 -2.90 18.81 -2.93
CA SER A 72 -2.22 18.22 -1.78
C SER A 72 -1.39 19.28 -1.04
N PRO A 73 -1.24 19.20 0.30
CA PRO A 73 -0.31 20.06 1.03
C PRO A 73 1.16 19.64 0.85
N LEU A 74 1.43 18.49 0.22
CA LEU A 74 2.77 17.97 0.03
C LEU A 74 3.27 18.14 -1.40
N PRO A 75 4.59 18.33 -1.61
CA PRO A 75 5.20 18.51 -2.92
C PRO A 75 5.13 17.24 -3.79
N LEU A 76 5.52 17.41 -5.07
CA LEU A 76 5.41 16.40 -6.13
C LEU A 76 6.11 15.08 -5.78
N THR A 77 7.23 15.14 -5.06
CA THR A 77 8.03 13.97 -4.63
C THR A 77 7.27 12.99 -3.76
N HIS A 78 6.11 13.39 -3.23
CA HIS A 78 5.25 12.56 -2.39
C HIS A 78 3.93 12.20 -3.08
N GLN A 79 3.76 12.51 -4.36
CA GLN A 79 2.56 12.17 -5.11
C GLN A 79 2.79 10.90 -5.94
N ARG A 80 1.76 10.05 -5.99
CA ARG A 80 1.76 8.82 -6.80
C ARG A 80 0.33 8.53 -7.25
N VAL A 81 0.21 7.93 -8.42
CA VAL A 81 -1.06 7.37 -8.90
C VAL A 81 -0.87 5.88 -9.14
N ASP A 82 -1.77 5.08 -8.59
CA ASP A 82 -1.87 3.67 -8.91
C ASP A 82 -3.05 3.42 -9.83
N VAL A 83 -2.84 2.61 -10.85
CA VAL A 83 -3.89 2.11 -11.73
C VAL A 83 -3.91 0.60 -11.62
N THR A 84 -5.08 0.04 -11.33
CA THR A 84 -5.28 -1.42 -11.24
C THR A 84 -6.27 -1.87 -12.28
N PHE A 85 -5.89 -2.90 -13.04
CA PHE A 85 -6.75 -3.57 -14.01
C PHE A 85 -6.55 -5.09 -13.92
N GLN A 86 -7.65 -5.84 -13.79
CA GLN A 86 -7.63 -7.31 -13.70
C GLN A 86 -6.60 -7.87 -12.69
N GLY A 87 -6.45 -7.21 -11.54
CA GLY A 87 -5.51 -7.61 -10.49
C GLY A 87 -4.06 -7.15 -10.69
N THR A 88 -3.73 -6.59 -11.84
CA THR A 88 -2.41 -5.98 -12.10
C THR A 88 -2.43 -4.52 -11.71
N THR A 89 -1.50 -4.09 -10.86
CA THR A 89 -1.36 -2.69 -10.44
C THR A 89 -0.07 -2.09 -10.98
N GLY A 90 -0.21 -1.01 -11.75
CA GLY A 90 0.90 -0.16 -12.17
C GLY A 90 0.93 1.12 -11.34
N SER A 91 2.11 1.50 -10.87
CA SER A 91 2.33 2.73 -10.12
C SER A 91 3.06 3.75 -10.98
N ASP A 92 2.61 5.00 -10.94
CA ASP A 92 3.19 6.08 -11.71
C ASP A 92 3.39 7.36 -10.90
N THR A 93 4.54 7.98 -11.13
CA THR A 93 4.86 9.34 -10.67
C THR A 93 5.27 10.23 -11.86
N GLY A 94 5.41 9.66 -13.05
CA GLY A 94 6.01 10.33 -14.22
C GLY A 94 5.03 11.15 -15.04
N GLN A 95 3.72 10.89 -14.96
CA GLN A 95 2.69 11.71 -15.61
C GLN A 95 2.19 12.86 -14.74
N ILE A 96 2.64 12.94 -13.48
CA ILE A 96 2.15 13.93 -12.52
C ILE A 96 2.91 15.24 -12.73
N LEU A 97 2.17 16.31 -13.01
CA LEU A 97 2.69 17.65 -13.22
C LEU A 97 2.17 18.58 -12.12
N LEU A 98 3.06 19.43 -11.59
CA LEU A 98 2.65 20.54 -10.73
C LEU A 98 2.05 21.63 -11.61
N THR A 99 0.78 21.97 -11.38
CA THR A 99 0.05 22.98 -12.16
C THR A 99 -0.06 24.32 -11.43
N GLY A 100 0.15 24.35 -10.12
CA GLY A 100 0.17 25.58 -9.35
C GLY A 100 0.46 25.35 -7.87
N GLN A 101 0.77 26.44 -7.18
CA GLN A 101 0.97 26.45 -5.74
C GLN A 101 0.44 27.76 -5.16
N SER A 102 -0.43 27.68 -4.16
CA SER A 102 -0.97 28.84 -3.47
C SER A 102 -1.30 28.49 -2.02
N GLY A 103 -0.94 29.37 -1.08
CA GLY A 103 -1.26 29.18 0.34
C GLY A 103 -0.73 27.88 0.96
N GLY A 104 0.41 27.35 0.47
CA GLY A 104 0.97 26.08 0.96
C GLY A 104 0.27 24.83 0.42
N VAL A 105 -0.68 24.98 -0.51
CA VAL A 105 -1.34 23.87 -1.22
C VAL A 105 -0.80 23.80 -2.64
N TYR A 106 -0.42 22.61 -3.06
CA TYR A 106 0.03 22.29 -4.40
C TYR A 106 -1.14 21.71 -5.20
N SER A 107 -1.25 22.11 -6.46
CA SER A 107 -2.22 21.59 -7.43
C SER A 107 -1.50 20.76 -8.47
N TYR A 108 -2.10 19.61 -8.80
CA TYR A 108 -1.52 18.62 -9.70
C TYR A 108 -2.48 18.27 -10.83
N SER A 109 -1.91 17.90 -11.97
CA SER A 109 -2.62 17.19 -13.02
C SER A 109 -1.83 15.95 -13.44
N ALA A 110 -2.52 14.97 -14.00
CA ALA A 110 -1.87 13.85 -14.67
C ALA A 110 -2.69 13.42 -15.89
N HIS A 111 -1.99 13.15 -17.01
CA HIS A 111 -2.59 12.74 -18.26
C HIS A 111 -2.17 11.31 -18.58
N TYR A 112 -3.13 10.39 -18.68
CA TYR A 112 -2.86 8.99 -18.97
C TYR A 112 -3.42 8.61 -20.33
N THR A 113 -2.53 8.50 -21.32
CA THR A 113 -2.87 7.97 -22.64
C THR A 113 -3.03 6.46 -22.59
N SER A 114 -3.75 5.93 -23.57
CA SER A 114 -3.84 4.49 -23.85
C SER A 114 -2.49 3.76 -23.83
N ASP A 115 -1.47 4.33 -24.47
CA ASP A 115 -0.13 3.74 -24.54
C ASP A 115 0.55 3.70 -23.16
N LYS A 116 0.37 4.75 -22.36
CA LYS A 116 0.91 4.78 -21.00
C LYS A 116 0.23 3.74 -20.12
N LEU A 117 -1.08 3.57 -20.26
CA LEU A 117 -1.84 2.57 -19.52
C LEU A 117 -1.44 1.14 -19.95
N LEU A 118 -1.22 0.92 -21.25
CA LEU A 118 -0.67 -0.33 -21.80
C LEU A 118 0.66 -0.67 -21.14
N GLY A 119 1.57 0.30 -21.01
CA GLY A 119 2.85 0.12 -20.34
C GLY A 119 2.75 -0.10 -18.82
N LEU A 120 1.73 0.45 -18.16
CA LEU A 120 1.55 0.35 -16.71
C LEU A 120 0.93 -0.97 -16.25
N VAL A 121 -0.09 -1.45 -16.96
CA VAL A 121 -0.94 -2.58 -16.51
C VAL A 121 -1.15 -3.65 -17.59
N ASN A 122 -0.37 -3.62 -18.68
CA ASN A 122 -0.31 -4.63 -19.76
C ASN A 122 -1.69 -4.96 -20.35
N LEU A 123 -2.24 -4.00 -21.11
CA LEU A 123 -3.64 -4.00 -21.53
C LEU A 123 -3.90 -4.82 -22.79
N GLY A 124 -4.19 -6.10 -22.60
CA GLY A 124 -4.69 -6.96 -23.69
C GLY A 124 -5.90 -6.38 -24.44
N THR A 125 -6.72 -5.51 -23.82
CA THR A 125 -7.85 -4.85 -24.49
C THR A 125 -8.26 -3.55 -23.79
N LEU A 126 -7.88 -2.38 -24.33
CA LEU A 126 -8.46 -1.07 -23.96
C LEU A 126 -9.91 -0.89 -24.43
N LEU A 127 -10.45 -1.90 -25.10
CA LEU A 127 -11.78 -1.95 -25.67
C LEU A 127 -12.86 -2.33 -24.66
N GLY A 128 -12.61 -2.23 -23.36
CA GLY A 128 -13.63 -2.44 -22.32
C GLY A 128 -13.06 -2.89 -20.99
N GLY A 129 -13.69 -2.47 -19.89
CA GLY A 129 -13.39 -2.93 -18.54
C GLY A 129 -13.42 -1.84 -17.48
N SER A 130 -13.11 -2.23 -16.25
CA SER A 130 -13.12 -1.34 -15.09
C SER A 130 -11.70 -1.21 -14.52
N TYR A 131 -11.26 0.03 -14.35
CA TYR A 131 -9.95 0.40 -13.85
C TYR A 131 -10.12 1.08 -12.50
N ALA A 132 -9.45 0.57 -11.47
CA ALA A 132 -9.38 1.26 -10.20
C ALA A 132 -8.18 2.21 -10.22
N ILE A 133 -8.45 3.49 -10.03
CA ILE A 133 -7.44 4.55 -9.97
C ILE A 133 -7.33 5.02 -8.53
N ARG A 134 -6.11 5.12 -8.01
CA ARG A 134 -5.85 5.61 -6.65
C ARG A 134 -4.83 6.72 -6.68
N ILE A 135 -5.23 7.91 -6.26
CA ILE A 135 -4.31 9.03 -6.02
C ILE A 135 -3.82 8.92 -4.58
N GLN A 136 -2.50 8.86 -4.42
CA GLN A 136 -1.83 8.63 -3.15
C GLN A 136 -0.90 9.80 -2.80
N THR A 137 -0.94 10.18 -1.52
CA THR A 137 -0.02 11.15 -0.92
C THR A 137 0.86 10.42 0.11
N GLY A 138 2.17 10.38 -0.13
CA GLY A 138 3.16 9.72 0.72
C GLY A 138 3.57 10.56 1.93
N TYR A 139 3.94 9.90 3.02
CA TYR A 139 4.50 10.54 4.20
C TYR A 139 5.99 10.84 3.98
N PRO A 140 6.46 12.07 4.20
CA PRO A 140 7.87 12.41 4.04
C PRO A 140 8.77 11.51 4.90
N GLY A 141 9.81 10.94 4.28
CA GLY A 141 10.77 10.07 4.96
C GLY A 141 10.26 8.68 5.34
N SER A 142 9.13 8.23 4.79
CA SER A 142 8.61 6.88 5.06
C SER A 142 7.97 6.23 3.83
N SER A 143 7.65 4.94 3.94
CA SER A 143 6.91 4.18 2.92
C SER A 143 5.38 4.25 3.10
N TRP A 144 4.90 5.00 4.09
CA TRP A 144 3.47 5.11 4.37
C TRP A 144 2.81 6.10 3.42
N TYR A 145 1.54 5.87 3.13
CA TYR A 145 0.69 6.75 2.34
C TYR A 145 -0.59 7.06 3.12
N ALA A 146 -1.11 8.26 2.93
CA ALA A 146 -2.44 8.62 3.42
C ALA A 146 -3.52 7.78 2.73
N ALA A 147 -4.73 7.78 3.30
CA ALA A 147 -5.87 7.14 2.66
C ALA A 147 -6.03 7.70 1.23
N PRO A 148 -6.08 6.84 0.21
CA PRO A 148 -6.08 7.29 -1.18
C PRO A 148 -7.42 7.92 -1.56
N ARG A 149 -7.39 8.77 -2.59
CA ARG A 149 -8.61 9.06 -3.36
C ARG A 149 -8.77 8.04 -4.46
N ASN A 150 -9.90 7.33 -4.43
CA ASN A 150 -10.20 6.29 -5.39
C ASN A 150 -11.16 6.82 -6.45
N PHE A 151 -10.91 6.44 -7.70
CA PHE A 151 -11.85 6.54 -8.80
C PHE A 151 -11.98 5.19 -9.48
N THR A 152 -13.14 4.96 -10.08
CA THR A 152 -13.38 3.82 -10.96
C THR A 152 -13.64 4.34 -12.36
N LEU A 153 -12.72 4.06 -13.27
CA LEU A 153 -12.88 4.34 -14.68
C LEU A 153 -13.50 3.12 -15.36
N ASN A 154 -14.72 3.28 -15.86
CA ASN A 154 -15.41 2.26 -16.63
C ASN A 154 -15.34 2.61 -18.10
N VAL A 155 -14.79 1.71 -18.90
CA VAL A 155 -14.71 1.82 -20.36
C VAL A 155 -15.72 0.86 -20.95
N VAL A 156 -16.70 1.40 -21.68
CA VAL A 156 -17.71 0.59 -22.37
C VAL A 156 -17.08 0.00 -23.62
N ALA A 157 -17.47 -1.23 -23.95
CA ALA A 157 -16.98 -1.89 -25.13
C ALA A 157 -17.22 -1.07 -26.39
N LEU A 158 -16.25 -1.09 -27.31
CA LEU A 158 -16.29 -0.40 -28.60
C LEU A 158 -16.29 1.15 -28.51
N GLY A 159 -15.88 1.72 -27.37
CA GLY A 159 -15.76 3.18 -27.24
C GLY A 159 -17.10 3.92 -27.22
N LEU A 160 -18.19 3.22 -26.87
CA LEU A 160 -19.53 3.80 -26.71
C LEU A 160 -19.63 4.77 -25.52
N GLY A 161 -18.57 4.87 -24.73
CA GLY A 161 -18.42 5.84 -23.67
C GLY A 161 -17.41 5.37 -22.64
N SER A 162 -16.90 6.32 -21.88
CA SER A 162 -16.12 6.06 -20.67
C SER A 162 -16.60 6.98 -19.57
N THR A 163 -16.74 6.47 -18.36
CA THR A 163 -17.15 7.25 -17.19
C THR A 163 -16.18 7.04 -16.05
N CYS A 164 -15.98 8.06 -15.24
CA CYS A 164 -15.17 7.97 -14.04
C CYS A 164 -16.03 8.37 -12.84
N THR A 165 -16.04 7.52 -11.82
CA THR A 165 -16.86 7.68 -10.60
C THR A 165 -16.01 7.55 -9.36
#